data_AF-A0A2E0XTK8-F1
#
_entry.id   AF-A0A2E0XTK8-F1
#
_cell.length_a   1.000
_cell.length_b   1.000
_cell.length_c   1.000
_cell.angle_alpha   90.00
_cell.angle_beta   90.00
_cell.angle_gamma   90.00
#
_symmetry.space_group_name_H-M   'P 1'
#
loop_
_entity.id
_entity.type
_entity.pdbx_description
1 polymer ?
#
loop_
_entity_poly.entity_id
_entity_poly.type
_entity_poly.pdbx_seq_one_letter_code
_entity_poly.pdbx_strand_id
1 'polypeptide(L)' 'MKTQNISKIRAHDAICGILYLLSGGLFVYTTNYIFLYVAIGVGVLQLISPVTKFCPVYFVLNKVMPDSDPIQNGS' A
#
# COMPACT_ATOMS: atom_id res chain seq x y z
N MET A 1 -12.39 -14.96 9.76
CA MET A 1 -11.13 -14.41 9.19
C MET A 1 -10.02 -14.64 10.21
N LYS A 2 -8.87 -15.19 9.83
CA LYS A 2 -7.75 -15.36 10.79
C LYS A 2 -7.30 -13.99 11.30
N THR A 3 -6.96 -13.89 12.59
CA THR A 3 -6.45 -12.65 13.22
C THR A 3 -5.25 -12.07 12.46
N GLN A 4 -4.43 -12.95 11.89
CA GLN A 4 -3.26 -12.57 11.11
C GLN A 4 -3.61 -11.85 9.80
N ASN A 5 -4.77 -12.16 9.19
CA ASN A 5 -5.23 -11.46 7.98
C ASN A 5 -5.68 -10.03 8.30
N ILE A 6 -6.30 -9.82 9.48
CA ILE A 6 -6.67 -8.48 9.96
C ILE A 6 -5.40 -7.66 10.19
N SER A 7 -4.38 -8.26 10.82
CA SER A 7 -3.06 -7.63 10.99
C SER A 7 -2.42 -7.24 9.65
N LYS A 8 -2.50 -8.13 8.66
CA LYS A 8 -2.00 -7.87 7.29
C LYS A 8 -2.69 -6.67 6.64
N ILE A 9 -4.01 -6.54 6.75
CA ILE A 9 -4.74 -5.38 6.21
C ILE A 9 -4.34 -4.09 6.93
N ARG A 10 -4.22 -4.12 8.27
CA ARG A 10 -3.80 -2.95 9.04
C ARG A 10 -2.38 -2.51 8.70
N ALA A 11 -1.47 -3.45 8.48
CA ALA A 11 -0.10 -3.16 8.06
C ALA A 11 -0.07 -2.55 6.65
N HIS A 12 -0.89 -3.05 5.72
CA HIS A 12 -1.07 -2.43 4.40
C HIS A 12 -1.52 -0.97 4.52
N ASP A 13 -2.58 -0.72 5.27
CA ASP A 13 -3.14 0.63 5.41
C ASP A 13 -2.16 1.60 6.11
N ALA A 14 -1.40 1.10 7.09
CA ALA A 14 -0.34 1.88 7.73
C ALA A 14 0.78 2.26 6.75
N ILE A 15 1.25 1.31 5.92
CA ILE A 15 2.29 1.58 4.90
C ILE A 15 1.80 2.61 3.89
N CYS A 16 0.58 2.46 3.37
CA CYS A 16 0.00 3.40 2.44
C CYS A 16 -0.21 4.79 3.07
N GLY A 17 -0.70 4.85 4.31
CA GLY A 17 -0.85 6.10 5.05
C GLY A 17 0.49 6.83 5.26
N ILE A 18 1.54 6.11 5.62
CA ILE A 18 2.90 6.67 5.75
C ILE A 18 3.41 7.21 4.41
N LEU A 19 3.21 6.46 3.31
CA LEU A 19 3.59 6.92 1.97
C LEU A 19 2.89 8.23 1.59
N TYR A 20 1.60 8.38 1.91
CA TYR A 20 0.87 9.63 1.68
C TYR A 20 1.39 10.78 2.54
N LEU A 21 1.63 10.55 3.82
CA LEU A 21 2.14 11.57 4.73
C LEU A 21 3.54 12.03 4.33
N LEU A 22 4.43 11.10 3.96
CA LEU A 22 5.77 11.43 3.49
C LEU A 22 5.73 12.15 2.14
N SER A 23 4.90 11.69 1.21
CA SER A 23 4.72 12.35 -0.09
C SER A 23 4.21 13.78 0.07
N GLY A 24 3.11 13.99 0.80
CA GLY A 24 2.55 15.32 1.04
C GLY A 24 3.49 16.20 1.87
N GLY A 25 4.11 15.64 2.90
CA GLY A 25 5.07 16.34 3.75
C GLY A 25 6.32 16.80 2.99
N LEU A 26 6.90 15.93 2.15
CA LEU A 26 8.02 16.31 1.30
C LEU A 26 7.61 17.31 0.22
N PHE A 27 6.40 17.21 -0.33
CA PHE A 27 5.88 18.24 -1.23
C PHE A 27 5.82 19.61 -0.56
N VAL A 28 5.26 19.69 0.66
CA VAL A 28 5.21 20.96 1.42
C VAL A 28 6.61 21.47 1.74
N TYR A 29 7.54 20.59 2.10
CA TYR A 29 8.91 20.98 2.47
C TYR A 29 9.77 21.41 1.27
N THR A 30 9.63 20.76 0.11
CA THR A 30 10.52 20.95 -1.05
C THR A 30 9.87 21.68 -2.22
N THR A 31 8.55 21.90 -2.17
CA THR A 31 7.72 22.41 -3.27
C THR A 31 7.84 21.60 -4.57
N ASN A 32 8.36 20.37 -4.49
CA ASN A 32 8.61 19.52 -5.65
C ASN A 32 7.41 18.61 -5.96
N TYR A 33 6.80 18.83 -7.12
CA TYR A 33 5.63 18.09 -7.60
C TYR A 33 5.88 16.59 -7.81
N ILE A 34 7.14 16.15 -7.92
CA ILE A 34 7.48 14.71 -7.97
C ILE A 34 6.87 13.96 -6.81
N PHE A 35 6.87 14.54 -5.61
CA PHE A 35 6.30 13.88 -4.45
C PHE A 35 4.79 13.72 -4.56
N LEU A 36 4.06 14.67 -5.15
CA LEU A 36 2.62 14.50 -5.42
C LEU A 36 2.34 13.39 -6.42
N TYR A 37 3.17 13.23 -7.47
CA TYR A 37 3.02 12.11 -8.40
C TYR A 37 3.21 10.75 -7.72
N VAL A 38 4.03 10.66 -6.68
CA VAL A 38 4.14 9.44 -5.86
C VAL A 38 2.82 9.13 -5.14
N ALA A 39 2.20 10.12 -4.48
CA ALA A 39 0.89 9.92 -3.85
C ALA A 39 -0.18 9.52 -4.88
N ILE A 40 -0.23 10.21 -6.02
CA ILE A 40 -1.18 9.87 -7.10
C ILE A 40 -0.94 8.44 -7.59
N GLY A 41 0.31 8.05 -7.83
CA GLY A 41 0.66 6.69 -8.24
C GLY A 41 0.20 5.63 -7.24
N VAL A 42 0.47 5.84 -5.94
CA VAL A 42 0.02 4.94 -4.86
C VAL A 42 -1.50 4.85 -4.80
N GLY A 43 -2.21 5.99 -4.96
CA GLY A 43 -3.67 6.03 -4.93
C GLY A 43 -4.34 5.38 -6.12
N VAL A 44 -3.82 5.62 -7.32
CA VAL A 44 -4.26 4.90 -8.52
C VAL A 44 -4.07 3.41 -8.34
N LEU A 45 -2.90 2.98 -7.84
CA LEU A 45 -2.61 1.57 -7.62
C LEU A 45 -3.56 0.92 -6.61
N GLN A 46 -3.87 1.61 -5.51
CA GLN A 46 -4.86 1.14 -4.53
C GLN A 46 -6.26 1.02 -5.14
N LEU A 47 -6.66 1.99 -5.97
CA LEU A 47 -7.97 2.00 -6.61
C LEU A 47 -8.13 0.87 -7.63
N ILE A 48 -7.09 0.58 -8.43
CA ILE A 48 -7.13 -0.51 -9.42
C ILE A 48 -6.88 -1.88 -8.79
N SER A 49 -6.29 -1.95 -7.59
CA SER A 49 -5.91 -3.20 -6.94
C SER A 49 -7.04 -4.22 -6.74
N PRO A 50 -8.32 -3.84 -6.50
CA PRO A 50 -9.41 -4.81 -6.41
C PRO A 50 -9.71 -5.47 -7.76
N VAL A 51 -9.45 -4.76 -8.87
CA VAL A 51 -9.68 -5.22 -10.24
C VAL A 51 -8.50 -6.06 -10.73
N THR A 52 -7.28 -5.57 -10.54
CA THR A 52 -6.06 -6.27 -10.97
C THR A 52 -5.66 -7.41 -10.03
N LYS A 53 -6.27 -7.47 -8.85
CA LYS A 53 -5.89 -8.36 -7.74
C LYS A 53 -4.40 -8.27 -7.40
N PHE A 54 -3.76 -7.14 -7.71
CA PHE A 54 -2.34 -6.91 -7.51
C PHE A 54 -2.14 -5.58 -6.79
N CYS A 55 -1.50 -5.66 -5.62
CA CYS A 55 -1.00 -4.51 -4.90
C CYS A 55 0.45 -4.82 -4.48
N PRO A 56 1.45 -3.99 -4.84
CA PRO A 56 2.84 -4.22 -4.46
C PRO A 56 3.05 -4.33 -2.95
N VAL A 57 2.25 -3.60 -2.17
CA VAL A 57 2.31 -3.65 -0.71
C VAL A 57 1.87 -5.03 -0.22
N TYR A 58 0.75 -5.57 -0.72
CA TYR A 58 0.34 -6.94 -0.37
C TYR A 58 1.28 -8.01 -0.92
N PHE A 59 1.93 -7.79 -2.07
CA PHE A 59 2.96 -8.68 -2.58
C PHE A 59 4.14 -8.81 -1.60
N VAL A 60 4.65 -7.67 -1.10
CA VAL A 60 5.71 -7.67 -0.07
C VAL A 60 5.20 -8.26 1.23
N LEU A 61 3.99 -7.90 1.66
CA LEU A 61 3.44 -8.34 2.93
C LEU A 61 3.11 -9.84 2.97
N ASN A 62 2.74 -10.44 1.82
CA ASN A 62 2.61 -11.88 1.68
C ASN A 62 3.96 -12.62 1.85
N LYS A 63 5.08 -11.96 1.51
CA LYS A 63 6.44 -12.49 1.73
C LYS A 63 6.86 -12.40 3.20
N VAL A 64 6.56 -11.26 3.85
CA VAL A 64 7.00 -10.95 5.21
C VAL A 64 6.10 -11.59 6.28
N MET A 65 4.82 -11.84 5.97
CA MET A 65 3.84 -12.49 6.86
C MET A 65 3.34 -13.82 6.28
N PRO A 66 4.17 -14.87 6.19
CA PRO A 66 3.81 -16.14 5.56
C PRO A 66 2.71 -16.92 6.32
N ASP A 67 2.54 -16.66 7.63
CA ASP A 67 1.53 -17.34 8.46
C ASP A 67 0.09 -16.92 8.13
N SER A 68 -0.07 -15.76 7.49
CA SER A 68 -1.37 -15.21 7.10
C SER A 68 -1.73 -15.57 5.67
N ASP A 69 -3.02 -15.71 5.39
CA ASP A 69 -3.50 -16.12 4.07
C ASP A 69 -3.08 -15.08 3.02
N PRO A 70 -2.71 -15.50 1.80
CA PRO A 70 -2.28 -14.58 0.75
C PRO A 70 -3.45 -13.68 0.31
N ILE A 71 -3.26 -12.36 0.43
CA ILE A 71 -4.24 -11.36 0.00
C ILE A 71 -3.74 -10.76 -1.32
N GLN A 72 -4.63 -10.61 -2.32
CA GLN A 72 -4.32 -10.01 -3.64
C GLN A 72 -3.05 -10.61 -4.30
N ASN A 73 -3.08 -11.92 -4.57
CA ASN A 73 -1.96 -12.66 -5.20
C ASN A 73 -2.12 -12.91 -6.72
N GLY A 74 -3.14 -12.35 -7.37
CA GLY A 74 -3.38 -12.53 -8.81
C GLY A 74 -4.22 -13.75 -9.21
N SER A 75 -4.79 -14.51 -8.27
CA SER A 75 -5.76 -15.59 -8.52
C SER A 75 -7.21 -15.13 -8.42
#